data_AF-A0A2N6DM37-F1
#
_entry.id   AF-A0A2N6DM37-F1
#
_cell.length_a   1.000
_cell.length_b   1.000
_cell.length_c   1.000
_cell.angle_alpha   90.00
_cell.angle_beta   90.00
_cell.angle_gamma   90.00
#
_symmetry.space_group_name_H-M   'P 1'
#
loop_
_entity.id
_entity.type
_entity.pdbx_description
1 polymer ?
#
loop_
_entity_poly.entity_id
_entity_poly.type
_entity_poly.pdbx_seq_one_letter_code
_entity_poly.pdbx_strand_id
1 'polypeptide(L)'
;MLSLIIFLLFTIYAGNMESSSEFWLLGFAVALVLGGSQSLSRSLFSGMLPSTRSAEFFSFFAISSKFASIFGPFTFALLVDLTGSNRIAIFSLATFFLLGIILLAGVKVDQARLSADTPT
;
A
#
# COMPACT_ATOMS: atom_id res chain seq x y z
N MET A 1 -8.93 0.97 2.19
CA MET A 1 -8.93 2.45 2.31
C MET A 1 -8.39 2.90 3.67
N LEU A 2 -8.93 2.41 4.79
CA LEU A 2 -8.50 2.81 6.14
C LEU A 2 -6.98 2.76 6.35
N SER A 3 -6.34 1.67 5.96
CA SER A 3 -4.88 1.52 6.09
C SER A 3 -4.08 2.58 5.34
N LEU A 4 -4.48 2.94 4.12
CA LEU A 4 -3.80 3.96 3.33
C LEU A 4 -3.95 5.36 3.94
N ILE A 5 -5.11 5.66 4.53
CA ILE A 5 -5.33 6.91 5.28
C ILE A 5 -4.42 6.95 6.51
N ILE A 6 -4.33 5.84 7.25
CA ILE A 6 -3.43 5.75 8.41
C ILE A 6 -1.97 5.95 7.98
N PHE A 7 -1.53 5.29 6.90
CA PHE A 7 -0.18 5.48 6.37
C PHE A 7 0.09 6.90 5.90
N LEU A 8 -0.89 7.57 5.31
CA LEU A 8 -0.78 8.98 4.95
C LEU A 8 -0.55 9.86 6.20
N LEU A 9 -1.31 9.63 7.27
CA LEU A 9 -1.13 10.33 8.55
C LEU A 9 0.23 10.04 9.17
N PHE A 10 0.68 8.79 9.18
CA PHE A 10 2.01 8.41 9.64
C PHE A 10 3.12 9.11 8.86
N THR A 11 2.96 9.27 7.54
CA THR A 11 3.93 9.94 6.68
C THR A 11 4.01 11.44 6.99
N ILE A 12 2.87 12.10 7.21
CA ILE A 12 2.82 13.52 7.59
C ILE A 12 3.44 13.71 8.99
N TYR A 13 3.14 12.83 9.93
CA TYR A 13 3.74 12.87 11.27
C TYR A 13 5.24 12.62 11.23
N ALA A 14 5.70 11.65 10.42
CA ALA A 14 7.11 11.33 10.24
C ALA A 14 7.95 12.54 9.78
N GLY A 15 7.37 13.38 8.92
CA GLY A 15 8.01 14.61 8.45
C GLY A 15 8.29 15.66 9.53
N ASN A 16 7.67 15.54 10.71
CA ASN A 16 7.78 16.49 11.83
C ASN A 16 8.50 15.89 13.06
N MET A 17 8.98 14.66 12.98
CA MET A 17 9.64 14.01 14.13
C MET A 17 10.96 14.68 14.48
N GLU A 18 11.24 14.74 15.78
CA GLU A 18 12.48 15.32 16.32
C GLU A 18 13.20 14.35 17.28
N SER A 19 12.48 13.37 17.86
CA SER A 19 13.03 12.43 18.84
C SER A 19 13.13 11.00 18.32
N SER A 20 14.19 10.30 18.72
CA SER A 20 14.40 8.87 18.45
C SER A 20 13.31 7.98 19.07
N SER A 21 12.71 8.39 20.20
CA SER A 21 11.64 7.61 20.84
C SER A 21 10.37 7.58 19.99
N GLU A 22 10.02 8.70 19.37
CA GLU A 22 8.88 8.81 18.45
C GLU A 22 9.10 7.87 17.26
N PHE A 23 10.33 7.82 16.73
CA PHE A 23 10.67 6.98 15.58
C PHE A 23 10.41 5.49 15.85
N TRP A 24 10.83 4.99 17.02
CA TRP A 24 10.57 3.60 17.41
C TRP A 24 9.08 3.31 17.60
N LEU A 25 8.35 4.23 18.23
CA LEU A 25 6.91 4.08 18.43
C LEU A 25 6.15 4.06 17.09
N LEU A 26 6.51 4.97 16.18
CA LEU A 26 5.93 5.01 14.84
C LEU A 26 6.28 3.76 14.03
N GLY A 27 7.52 3.29 14.10
CA GLY A 27 7.96 2.04 13.45
C GLY A 27 7.14 0.84 13.92
N PHE A 28 6.86 0.73 15.21
CA PHE A 28 5.98 -0.30 15.76
C PHE A 28 4.55 -0.19 15.23
N ALA A 29 3.98 1.02 15.22
CA ALA A 29 2.63 1.26 14.70
C ALA A 29 2.54 0.93 13.20
N VAL A 30 3.55 1.32 12.41
CA VAL A 30 3.66 0.99 10.98
C VAL A 30 3.70 -0.51 10.77
N ALA A 31 4.49 -1.26 11.55
CA ALA A 31 4.60 -2.71 11.42
C ALA A 31 3.26 -3.42 11.66
N LEU A 32 2.51 -3.01 12.68
CA LEU A 32 1.18 -3.56 12.98
C LEU A 32 0.19 -3.30 11.83
N VAL A 33 0.12 -2.05 11.35
CA VAL A 33 -0.81 -1.67 10.27
C VAL A 33 -0.40 -2.36 8.96
N LEU A 34 0.90 -2.50 8.69
CA LEU A 34 1.41 -3.19 7.50
C LEU A 34 1.04 -4.67 7.51
N GLY A 35 1.26 -5.38 8.62
CA GLY A 35 0.90 -6.80 8.76
C GLY A 35 -0.60 -7.04 8.59
N GLY A 36 -1.44 -6.20 9.23
CA GLY A 36 -2.89 -6.28 9.10
C GLY A 36 -3.38 -5.99 7.68
N SER A 37 -2.84 -4.95 7.05
CA SER A 37 -3.21 -4.54 5.69
C SER A 37 -2.86 -5.59 4.65
N GLN A 38 -1.67 -6.20 4.76
CA GLN A 38 -1.23 -7.23 3.82
C GLN A 38 -2.09 -8.50 3.92
N SER A 39 -2.45 -8.90 5.14
CA SER A 39 -3.33 -10.04 5.38
C SER A 39 -4.75 -9.79 4.83
N LEU A 40 -5.30 -8.61 5.11
CA LEU A 40 -6.63 -8.23 4.63
C LEU A 40 -6.69 -8.10 3.11
N SER A 41 -5.67 -7.49 2.48
CA SER A 41 -5.60 -7.34 1.03
C SER A 41 -5.64 -8.69 0.31
N ARG A 42 -4.86 -9.67 0.80
CA ARG A 42 -4.84 -11.03 0.22
C ARG A 42 -6.19 -11.74 0.35
N SER A 43 -6.81 -11.67 1.54
CA SER A 43 -8.12 -12.29 1.79
C SER A 43 -9.24 -11.65 0.95
N LEU A 44 -9.26 -10.31 0.85
CA LEU A 44 -10.22 -9.60 0.00
C LEU A 44 -10.02 -9.94 -1.48
N PHE A 45 -8.77 -9.96 -1.95
CA PHE A 45 -8.45 -10.28 -3.33
C PHE A 45 -8.87 -11.71 -3.68
N SER A 46 -8.56 -12.71 -2.85
CA SER A 46 -8.93 -14.10 -3.13
C SER A 46 -10.44 -14.30 -3.26
N GLY A 47 -11.24 -13.57 -2.46
CA GLY A 47 -12.70 -13.61 -2.54
C GLY A 47 -13.29 -12.98 -3.79
N MET A 48 -12.51 -12.25 -4.59
CA MET A 48 -12.95 -11.67 -5.87
C MET A 48 -12.44 -12.46 -7.09
N LEU A 49 -11.71 -13.56 -6.87
CA LEU A 49 -11.13 -14.32 -7.98
C LEU A 49 -12.11 -15.36 -8.54
N PRO A 50 -12.24 -15.47 -9.86
CA PRO A 50 -12.95 -16.57 -10.48
C PRO A 50 -12.20 -17.89 -10.24
N SER A 51 -12.94 -18.95 -9.90
CA SER A 51 -12.37 -20.26 -9.54
C SER A 51 -11.53 -20.89 -10.67
N THR A 52 -11.91 -20.65 -11.93
CA THR A 52 -11.27 -21.21 -13.12
C THR A 52 -9.92 -20.58 -13.48
N ARG A 53 -9.65 -19.35 -13.05
CA ARG A 53 -8.42 -18.60 -13.42
C ARG A 53 -7.69 -17.96 -12.24
N SER A 54 -7.96 -18.42 -11.02
CA SER A 54 -7.37 -17.88 -9.79
C SER A 54 -5.83 -17.78 -9.84
N ALA A 55 -5.13 -18.77 -10.39
CA ALA A 55 -3.67 -18.77 -10.52
C ALA A 55 -3.12 -17.66 -11.43
N GLU A 56 -3.83 -17.34 -12.52
CA GLU A 56 -3.44 -16.27 -13.45
C GLU A 56 -3.54 -14.90 -12.77
N PHE A 57 -4.68 -14.62 -12.11
CA PHE A 57 -4.87 -13.37 -11.37
C PHE A 57 -3.92 -13.23 -10.17
N PHE A 58 -3.63 -14.31 -9.44
CA PHE A 58 -2.62 -14.29 -8.39
C PHE A 58 -1.21 -14.01 -8.93
N SER A 59 -0.89 -14.49 -10.13
CA SER A 59 0.38 -14.19 -10.79
C SER A 59 0.49 -12.71 -11.14
N PHE A 60 -0.58 -12.10 -11.67
CA PHE A 60 -0.64 -10.65 -11.91
C PHE A 60 -0.51 -9.84 -10.61
N PHE A 61 -1.18 -10.25 -9.54
CA PHE A 61 -1.06 -9.60 -8.22
C PHE A 61 0.38 -9.66 -7.69
N ALA A 62 1.03 -10.82 -7.78
CA ALA A 62 2.42 -11.01 -7.36
C ALA A 62 3.37 -10.10 -8.15
N ILE A 63 3.26 -10.06 -9.48
CA ILE A 63 4.07 -9.21 -10.34
C ILE A 63 3.85 -7.72 -10.00
N SER A 64 2.59 -7.30 -9.82
CA SER A 64 2.24 -5.92 -9.47
C SER A 64 2.85 -5.49 -8.14
N SER A 65 2.77 -6.37 -7.11
CA SER A 65 3.40 -6.10 -5.82
C SER A 65 4.92 -6.00 -5.90
N LYS A 66 5.56 -6.79 -6.79
CA LYS A 66 7.00 -6.72 -7.04
C LYS A 66 7.40 -5.38 -7.64
N PHE A 67 6.64 -4.87 -8.62
CA PHE A 67 6.86 -3.52 -9.14
C PHE A 67 6.75 -2.47 -8.04
N ALA A 68 5.71 -2.52 -7.20
CA ALA A 68 5.55 -1.59 -6.08
C ALA A 68 6.76 -1.63 -5.12
N SER A 69 7.30 -2.82 -4.84
CA SER A 69 8.49 -2.99 -3.99
C SER A 69 9.78 -2.44 -4.60
N ILE A 70 9.82 -2.24 -5.91
CA ILE A 70 10.95 -1.62 -6.63
C ILE A 70 10.78 -0.11 -6.68
N PHE A 71 9.62 0.37 -7.13
CA PHE A 71 9.36 1.80 -7.32
C PHE A 71 9.36 2.59 -6.01
N GLY A 72 8.89 2.01 -4.91
CA GLY A 72 8.86 2.70 -3.61
C GLY A 72 10.27 3.12 -3.15
N PRO A 73 11.19 2.16 -2.89
CA PRO A 73 12.56 2.46 -2.52
C PRO A 73 13.33 3.25 -3.58
N PHE A 74 13.09 2.97 -4.86
CA PHE A 74 13.75 3.70 -5.96
C PHE A 74 13.40 5.19 -5.93
N THR A 75 12.11 5.55 -5.89
CA THR A 75 11.67 6.95 -5.84
C THR A 75 12.12 7.63 -4.55
N PHE A 76 12.07 6.93 -3.41
CA PHE A 76 12.58 7.45 -2.15
C PHE A 76 14.07 7.78 -2.22
N ALA A 77 14.90 6.82 -2.65
CA ALA A 77 16.34 7.00 -2.75
C ALA A 77 16.72 8.10 -3.74
N LEU A 78 16.05 8.14 -4.90
CA LEU A 78 16.24 9.19 -5.90
C LEU A 78 15.95 10.58 -5.33
N LEU A 79 14.88 10.74 -4.55
CA LEU A 79 14.56 12.03 -3.95
C LEU A 79 15.50 12.42 -2.82
N VAL A 80 15.99 11.46 -2.03
CA VAL A 80 17.06 11.73 -1.05
C VAL A 80 18.31 12.24 -1.76
N ASP A 81 18.71 11.58 -2.85
CA ASP A 81 19.90 11.94 -3.63
C ASP A 81 19.78 13.34 -4.27
N LEU A 82 18.62 13.65 -4.84
CA LEU A 82 18.38 14.94 -5.50
C LEU A 82 18.16 16.11 -4.53
N THR A 83 17.50 15.89 -3.40
CA THR A 83 17.10 16.97 -2.47
C THR A 83 18.01 17.09 -1.26
N GLY A 84 18.79 16.05 -0.95
CA GLY A 84 19.59 15.95 0.28
C GLY A 84 18.76 15.85 1.56
N SER A 85 17.42 15.79 1.49
CA SER A 85 16.53 15.86 2.64
C SER A 85 15.64 14.63 2.76
N ASN A 86 15.87 13.85 3.83
CA ASN A 86 15.02 12.71 4.18
C ASN A 86 13.56 13.13 4.41
N ARG A 87 13.32 14.35 4.93
CA ARG A 87 11.96 14.86 5.18
C ARG A 87 11.19 15.04 3.87
N ILE A 88 11.83 15.57 2.84
CA ILE A 88 11.21 15.75 1.51
C ILE A 88 10.99 14.38 0.86
N ALA A 89 11.93 13.46 0.98
CA ALA A 89 11.78 12.10 0.46
C ALA A 89 10.63 11.32 1.11
N ILE A 90 10.38 11.51 2.42
CA ILE A 90 9.22 10.91 3.12
C ILE A 90 7.89 11.33 2.48
N PHE A 91 7.76 12.59 2.04
CA PHE A 91 6.52 13.05 1.38
C PHE A 91 6.24 12.35 0.05
N SER A 92 7.24 11.75 -0.60
CA SER A 92 6.99 10.94 -1.80
C SER A 92 6.16 9.68 -1.51
N LEU A 93 6.29 9.09 -0.32
CA LEU A 93 5.44 7.99 0.12
C LEU A 93 3.99 8.43 0.25
N ALA A 94 3.75 9.68 0.70
CA ALA A 94 2.40 10.24 0.77
C ALA A 94 1.75 10.27 -0.62
N THR A 95 2.50 10.62 -1.68
CA THR A 95 2.01 10.56 -3.06
C THR A 95 1.58 9.15 -3.45
N PHE A 96 2.37 8.12 -3.14
CA PHE A 96 1.98 6.72 -3.42
C PHE A 96 0.72 6.30 -2.65
N PHE A 97 0.59 6.68 -1.37
CA PHE A 97 -0.62 6.39 -0.59
C PHE A 97 -1.85 7.10 -1.14
N LEU A 98 -1.73 8.37 -1.56
CA LEU A 98 -2.80 9.12 -2.22
C LEU A 98 -3.25 8.46 -3.53
N LEU A 99 -2.29 8.08 -4.39
CA LEU A 99 -2.60 7.35 -5.62
C LEU A 99 -3.31 6.03 -5.31
N GLY A 100 -2.86 5.29 -4.29
CA GLY A 100 -3.52 4.08 -3.82
C GLY A 100 -4.96 4.33 -3.35
N ILE A 101 -5.22 5.43 -2.64
CA ILE A 101 -6.57 5.80 -2.18
C ILE A 101 -7.48 6.07 -3.38
N ILE A 102 -7.01 6.85 -4.35
CA ILE A 102 -7.77 7.19 -5.56
C ILE A 102 -8.11 5.93 -6.36
N LEU A 103 -7.12 5.06 -6.60
CA LEU A 103 -7.32 3.80 -7.32
C LEU A 103 -8.31 2.89 -6.60
N LEU A 104 -8.19 2.77 -5.28
CA LEU A 104 -9.05 1.88 -4.49
C LEU A 104 -10.47 2.43 -4.34
N ALA A 105 -10.65 3.74 -4.36
CA ALA A 105 -11.97 4.37 -4.33
C ALA A 105 -12.83 4.02 -5.55
N GLY A 106 -12.22 3.68 -6.70
CA GLY A 106 -12.92 3.22 -7.89
C GLY A 106 -13.36 1.74 -7.86
N VAL A 107 -12.90 0.96 -6.87
CA VAL A 107 -13.13 -0.49 -6.83
C VAL A 107 -14.45 -0.83 -6.14
N LYS A 108 -15.35 -1.50 -6.86
CA LYS A 108 -16.63 -1.99 -6.34
C LYS A 108 -16.50 -3.46 -5.91
N VAL A 109 -16.13 -3.68 -4.65
CA VAL A 109 -15.84 -5.02 -4.09
C VAL A 109 -17.03 -5.96 -4.19
N ASP A 110 -18.24 -5.50 -3.85
CA ASP A 110 -19.44 -6.36 -3.84
C ASP A 110 -19.80 -6.85 -5.25
N GLN A 111 -19.68 -5.98 -6.25
CA GLN A 111 -19.93 -6.35 -7.64
C GLN A 111 -18.89 -7.34 -8.15
N ALA A 112 -17.62 -7.16 -7.79
CA ALA A 112 -16.55 -8.06 -8.18
C ALA A 112 -16.72 -9.48 -7.61
N ARG A 113 -17.23 -9.61 -6.37
CA ARG A 113 -17.54 -10.91 -5.76
C ARG A 113 -18.68 -11.64 -6.47
N LEU A 114 -19.77 -10.94 -6.78
CA LEU A 114 -20.92 -11.51 -7.47
C LEU A 114 -20.57 -12.01 -8.88
N SER A 115 -19.71 -11.29 -9.59
CA SER A 115 -19.20 -11.69 -10.91
C SER A 115 -18.23 -12.88 -10.86
N ALA A 116 -17.61 -13.16 -9.72
CA ALA A 116 -16.74 -14.33 -9.55
C ALA A 116 -17.54 -15.63 -9.37
N ASP A 117 -18.73 -15.55 -8.77
CA ASP A 117 -19.63 -16.69 -8.52
C ASP A 117 -20.53 -17.04 -9.72
N THR A 118 -20.63 -16.18 -10.72
CA THR A 118 -21.41 -16.47 -11.94
C THR A 118 -20.52 -17.24 -12.93
N PRO A 119 -20.81 -18.54 -13.19
CA PRO A 119 -20.06 -19.27 -14.20
C PRO A 119 -20.41 -18.68 -15.57
N THR A 120 -19.41 -18.08 -16.20
CA THR A 120 -19.43 -17.75 -17.64
C THR A 120 -18.83 -18.88 -18.43
#